data_AF-A0A2N5KHU3-F1
#
_entry.id   AF-A0A2N5KHU3-F1
#
_cell.length_a   1.000
_cell.length_b   1.000
_cell.length_c   1.000
_cell.angle_alpha   90.00
_cell.angle_beta   90.00
_cell.angle_gamma   90.00
#
_symmetry.space_group_name_H-M   'P 1'
#
loop_
_entity.id
_entity.type
_entity.pdbx_description
1 polymer ?
#
loop_
_entity_poly.entity_id
_entity_poly.type
_entity_poly.pdbx_seq_one_letter_code
_entity_poly.pdbx_strand_id
1 'polypeptide(L)'
;MEFQFLPAVIAGLVAGVIMEMPVYLQKAVGLDVKQDIFRTWGAMFKLHGAPMYVVGFLFHEVLSAAIALIYALGFYLVGANDSLWLWGLLGGAIHYAIAGLVVGALPAMHPEIPERIPPQGAYYKKYGALDVVSFMTGHLTFGVLVGIFYAYLTGGLQAAF
;
A
#
# COMPACT_ATOMS: atom_id res chain seq x y z
N MET A 1 9.03 -21.65 -3.66
CA MET A 1 10.27 -21.05 -3.14
C MET A 1 10.26 -21.17 -1.63
N GLU A 2 11.40 -21.16 -0.93
CA GLU A 2 11.40 -21.14 0.54
C GLU A 2 10.89 -19.79 1.09
N PHE A 3 10.22 -19.82 2.24
CA PHE A 3 9.81 -18.59 2.92
C PHE A 3 11.01 -17.91 3.59
N GLN A 4 11.22 -16.63 3.31
CA GLN A 4 12.29 -15.84 3.91
C GLN A 4 11.74 -14.53 4.48
N PHE A 5 11.81 -14.40 5.80
CA PHE A 5 11.25 -13.27 6.53
C PHE A 5 11.88 -11.92 6.14
N LEU A 6 13.21 -11.81 6.20
CA LEU A 6 13.91 -10.54 5.98
C LEU A 6 13.74 -10.01 4.54
N PRO A 7 13.88 -10.82 3.47
CA PRO A 7 13.54 -10.42 2.11
C PRO A 7 12.12 -9.90 1.94
N ALA A 8 11.13 -10.53 2.58
CA ALA A 8 9.74 -10.10 2.50
C ALA A 8 9.53 -8.72 3.15
N VAL A 9 10.15 -8.50 4.32
CA VAL A 9 10.12 -7.20 5.00
C VAL A 9 10.75 -6.12 4.13
N ILE A 10 11.96 -6.35 3.60
CA ILE A 10 12.65 -5.37 2.75
C ILE A 10 11.84 -5.09 1.47
N ALA A 11 11.29 -6.12 0.83
CA ALA A 11 10.44 -5.96 -0.34
C ALA A 11 9.21 -5.10 -0.04
N GLY A 12 8.55 -5.34 1.10
CA GLY A 12 7.40 -4.56 1.54
C GLY A 12 7.71 -3.09 1.80
N LEU A 13 8.82 -2.79 2.49
CA LEU A 13 9.24 -1.42 2.76
C LEU A 13 9.58 -0.67 1.45
N VAL A 14 10.39 -1.26 0.58
CA VAL A 14 10.77 -0.62 -0.69
C VAL A 14 9.55 -0.41 -1.59
N ALA A 15 8.68 -1.41 -1.70
CA ALA A 15 7.45 -1.30 -2.49
C ALA A 15 6.44 -0.32 -1.88
N GLY A 16 6.36 -0.23 -0.54
CA GLY A 16 5.51 0.71 0.20
C GLY A 16 5.85 2.15 -0.14
N VAL A 17 7.13 2.52 0.00
CA VAL A 17 7.63 3.84 -0.37
C VAL A 17 7.32 4.15 -1.84
N ILE A 18 7.59 3.21 -2.77
CA ILE A 18 7.34 3.43 -4.21
C ILE A 18 5.84 3.60 -4.50
N MET A 19 4.96 2.86 -3.81
CA MET A 19 3.51 2.97 -3.96
C MET A 19 2.97 4.35 -3.57
N GLU A 20 3.58 4.98 -2.56
CA GLU A 20 3.11 6.26 -2.03
C GLU A 20 3.57 7.46 -2.87
N MET A 21 4.77 7.38 -3.47
CA MET A 21 5.38 8.47 -4.23
C MET A 21 4.45 9.10 -5.29
N PRO A 22 3.71 8.34 -6.12
CA PRO A 22 2.86 8.90 -7.18
C PRO A 22 1.88 9.97 -6.68
N VAL A 23 1.22 9.77 -5.54
CA VAL A 23 0.25 10.75 -5.02
C VAL A 23 0.92 12.09 -4.70
N TYR A 24 2.11 12.07 -4.11
CA TYR A 24 2.84 13.29 -3.79
C TYR A 24 3.47 13.95 -5.02
N LEU A 25 3.92 13.15 -5.99
CA LEU A 25 4.39 13.67 -7.27
C LEU A 25 3.24 14.32 -8.06
N GLN A 26 2.07 13.68 -8.12
CA GLN A 26 0.86 14.21 -8.75
C GLN A 26 0.47 15.57 -8.12
N LYS A 27 0.47 15.67 -6.79
CA LYS A 27 0.25 16.94 -6.08
C LYS A 27 1.33 17.97 -6.41
N ALA A 28 2.60 17.58 -6.44
CA ALA A 28 3.72 18.49 -6.70
C ALA A 28 3.67 19.11 -8.11
N VAL A 29 3.10 18.41 -9.09
CA VAL A 29 2.88 18.93 -10.45
C VAL A 29 1.52 19.61 -10.65
N GLY A 30 0.76 19.82 -9.57
CA GLY A 30 -0.48 20.61 -9.58
C GLY A 30 -1.76 19.82 -9.89
N LEU A 31 -1.75 18.49 -9.83
CA LEU A 31 -2.97 17.69 -9.96
C LEU A 31 -3.79 17.73 -8.66
N ASP A 32 -5.12 17.81 -8.79
CA ASP A 32 -6.07 17.83 -7.66
C ASP A 32 -6.32 16.42 -7.09
N VAL A 33 -5.26 15.78 -6.58
CA VAL A 33 -5.35 14.53 -5.82
C VAL A 33 -5.57 14.84 -4.35
N LYS A 34 -6.67 14.35 -3.78
CA LYS A 34 -7.07 14.64 -2.39
C LYS A 34 -6.55 13.60 -1.40
N GLN A 35 -6.18 12.42 -1.89
CA GLN A 35 -5.56 11.36 -1.11
C GLN A 35 -4.36 11.85 -0.30
N ASP A 36 -4.39 11.58 1.00
CA ASP A 36 -3.27 11.84 1.90
C ASP A 36 -3.29 10.76 2.98
N ILE A 37 -2.64 9.64 2.66
CA ILE A 37 -2.66 8.46 3.52
C ILE A 37 -1.83 8.68 4.79
N PHE A 38 -0.78 9.52 4.73
CA PHE A 38 0.03 9.86 5.89
C PHE A 38 -0.77 10.69 6.87
N ARG A 39 -1.45 11.73 6.37
CA ARG A 39 -2.37 12.53 7.17
C ARG A 39 -3.47 11.65 7.78
N THR A 40 -4.03 10.74 6.98
CA THR A 40 -5.12 9.86 7.42
C THR A 40 -4.68 8.93 8.54
N TRP A 41 -3.57 8.19 8.37
CA TRP A 41 -3.07 7.29 9.42
C TRP A 41 -2.57 8.04 10.64
N GLY A 42 -1.85 9.15 10.48
CA GLY A 42 -1.42 9.97 11.61
C GLY A 42 -2.58 10.51 12.44
N ALA A 43 -3.68 10.89 11.79
CA ALA A 43 -4.88 11.34 12.47
C ALA A 43 -5.53 10.23 13.30
N MET A 44 -5.41 8.95 12.91
CA MET A 44 -5.89 7.82 13.72
C MET A 44 -5.19 7.73 15.10
N PHE A 45 -4.01 8.34 15.24
CA PHE A 45 -3.27 8.45 16.49
C PHE A 45 -3.51 9.79 17.22
N LYS A 46 -4.50 10.58 16.79
CA LYS A 46 -4.82 11.91 17.33
C LYS A 46 -3.65 12.90 17.26
N LEU A 47 -2.77 12.73 16.27
CA LEU A 47 -1.61 13.59 16.07
C LEU A 47 -1.96 14.78 15.19
N HIS A 48 -1.20 15.87 15.33
CA HIS A 48 -1.39 17.10 14.55
C HIS A 48 -0.06 17.64 14.01
N GLY A 49 -0.11 18.45 12.96
CA GLY A 49 1.08 19.07 12.35
C GLY A 49 2.04 18.06 11.74
N ALA A 50 3.34 18.37 11.76
CA ALA A 50 4.37 17.50 11.17
C ALA A 50 4.41 16.06 11.74
N PRO A 51 4.25 15.83 13.07
CA PRO A 51 4.20 14.47 13.62
C PRO A 51 3.12 13.56 13.02
N MET A 52 1.97 14.13 12.62
CA MET A 52 0.90 13.38 11.96
C MET A 52 1.42 12.70 10.67
N TYR A 53 2.16 13.43 9.84
CA TYR A 53 2.69 12.91 8.58
C TYR A 53 3.77 11.85 8.82
N VAL A 54 4.70 12.11 9.74
CA VAL A 54 5.79 11.17 10.05
C VAL A 54 5.24 9.85 10.58
N VAL A 55 4.35 9.90 11.57
CA VAL A 55 3.77 8.68 12.15
C VAL A 55 2.85 7.97 11.15
N GLY A 56 2.10 8.72 10.33
CA GLY A 56 1.28 8.12 9.29
C GLY A 56 2.08 7.37 8.23
N PHE A 57 3.20 7.94 7.79
CA PHE A 57 4.15 7.27 6.91
C PHE A 57 4.71 6.00 7.57
N LEU A 58 5.25 6.11 8.78
CA LEU A 58 5.82 4.95 9.49
C LEU A 58 4.79 3.84 9.73
N PHE A 59 3.56 4.20 10.06
CA PHE A 59 2.48 3.23 10.23
C PHE A 59 2.18 2.48 8.93
N HIS A 60 2.11 3.21 7.81
CA HIS A 60 1.84 2.60 6.52
C HIS A 60 3.01 1.74 6.02
N GLU A 61 4.25 2.10 6.35
CA GLU A 61 5.43 1.27 6.08
C GLU A 61 5.42 -0.03 6.89
N VAL A 62 5.07 0.03 8.18
CA VAL A 62 4.90 -1.17 9.00
C VAL A 62 3.79 -2.07 8.43
N LEU A 63 2.67 -1.47 8.00
CA LEU A 63 1.59 -2.20 7.33
C LEU A 63 2.08 -2.82 6.01
N SER A 64 2.85 -2.09 5.21
CA SER A 64 3.41 -2.57 3.94
C SER A 64 4.32 -3.78 4.15
N ALA A 65 5.19 -3.75 5.16
CA ALA A 65 6.02 -4.90 5.55
C ALA A 65 5.17 -6.11 6.01
N ALA A 66 4.15 -5.87 6.84
CA ALA A 66 3.24 -6.94 7.31
C ALA A 66 2.47 -7.59 6.15
N ILE A 67 2.03 -6.80 5.18
CA ILE A 67 1.32 -7.28 4.01
C ILE A 67 2.26 -8.05 3.07
N ALA A 68 3.49 -7.57 2.87
CA ALA A 68 4.48 -8.29 2.06
C ALA A 68 4.86 -9.64 2.68
N LEU A 69 4.87 -9.75 4.02
CA LEU A 69 5.01 -11.04 4.71
C LEU A 69 3.84 -11.99 4.38
N ILE A 70 2.61 -11.48 4.32
CA ILE A 70 1.44 -12.27 3.91
C ILE A 70 1.57 -12.73 2.46
N TYR A 71 2.11 -11.89 1.57
CA TYR A 71 2.35 -12.26 0.17
C TYR A 71 3.39 -13.37 0.06
N ALA A 72 4.55 -13.19 0.71
CA ALA A 72 5.62 -14.19 0.75
C ALA A 72 5.14 -15.53 1.33
N LEU A 73 4.33 -15.49 2.39
CA LEU A 73 3.68 -16.67 2.95
C LEU A 73 2.72 -17.31 1.94
N GLY A 74 1.90 -16.50 1.25
CA GLY A 74 1.01 -16.96 0.19
C GLY A 74 1.78 -17.67 -0.93
N PHE A 75 2.86 -17.07 -1.43
CA PHE A 75 3.72 -17.66 -2.46
C PHE A 75 4.28 -19.00 -2.03
N TYR A 76 4.76 -19.10 -0.79
CA TYR A 76 5.24 -20.35 -0.20
C TYR A 76 4.13 -21.41 -0.13
N LEU A 77 2.97 -21.06 0.42
CA LEU A 77 1.86 -22.01 0.63
C LEU A 77 1.27 -22.56 -0.66
N VAL A 78 1.24 -21.78 -1.73
CA VAL A 78 0.75 -22.24 -3.05
C VAL A 78 1.84 -22.87 -3.91
N GLY A 79 3.09 -22.88 -3.42
CA GLY A 79 4.22 -23.41 -4.18
C GLY A 79 4.61 -22.55 -5.39
N ALA A 80 4.39 -21.24 -5.34
CA ALA A 80 4.85 -20.34 -6.40
C ALA A 80 6.39 -20.33 -6.45
N ASN A 81 6.93 -20.52 -7.65
CA ASN A 81 8.38 -20.61 -7.90
C ASN A 81 8.85 -19.71 -9.05
N ASP A 82 7.94 -19.27 -9.90
CA ASP A 82 8.16 -18.46 -11.09
C ASP A 82 7.09 -17.37 -11.21
N SER A 83 7.32 -16.42 -12.13
CA SER A 83 6.42 -15.31 -12.42
C SER A 83 5.85 -14.63 -11.17
N LEU A 84 6.70 -14.41 -10.16
CA LEU A 84 6.28 -13.84 -8.88
C LEU A 84 5.66 -12.44 -9.02
N TRP A 85 5.95 -11.73 -10.11
CA TRP A 85 5.26 -10.49 -10.45
C TRP A 85 3.75 -10.68 -10.72
N LEU A 86 3.32 -11.79 -11.33
CA LEU A 86 1.90 -12.10 -11.56
C LEU A 86 1.20 -12.48 -10.26
N TRP A 87 1.85 -13.31 -9.44
CA TRP A 87 1.36 -13.63 -8.10
C TRP A 87 1.27 -12.37 -7.22
N GLY A 88 2.26 -11.49 -7.35
CA GLY A 88 2.27 -10.16 -6.75
C GLY A 88 1.13 -9.29 -7.23
N LEU A 89 0.84 -9.24 -8.54
CA LEU A 89 -0.30 -8.52 -9.10
C LEU A 89 -1.64 -9.03 -8.57
N LEU A 90 -1.81 -10.35 -8.47
CA LEU A 90 -2.99 -10.96 -7.85
C LEU A 90 -3.11 -10.56 -6.39
N GLY A 91 -2.00 -10.63 -5.63
CA GLY A 91 -1.94 -10.15 -4.25
C GLY A 91 -2.33 -8.67 -4.15
N GLY A 92 -1.81 -7.83 -5.05
CA GLY A 92 -2.10 -6.40 -5.15
C GLY A 92 -3.57 -6.12 -5.41
N ALA A 93 -4.22 -6.91 -6.26
CA ALA A 93 -5.66 -6.83 -6.52
C ALA A 93 -6.49 -7.21 -5.27
N ILE A 94 -6.10 -8.28 -4.57
CA ILE A 94 -6.75 -8.68 -3.30
C ILE A 94 -6.57 -7.58 -2.25
N HIS A 95 -5.36 -7.07 -2.11
CA HIS A 95 -5.07 -6.00 -1.16
C HIS A 95 -5.86 -4.73 -1.49
N TYR A 96 -5.90 -4.31 -2.76
CA TYR A 96 -6.73 -3.19 -3.22
C TYR A 96 -8.20 -3.36 -2.84
N ALA A 97 -8.77 -4.56 -3.05
CA ALA A 97 -10.15 -4.86 -2.70
C ALA A 97 -10.40 -4.68 -1.19
N ILE A 98 -9.50 -5.18 -0.35
CA ILE A 98 -9.60 -5.06 1.12
C ILE A 98 -9.39 -3.60 1.55
N ALA A 99 -8.33 -2.96 1.08
CA ALA A 99 -7.98 -1.58 1.42
C ALA A 99 -9.10 -0.60 1.03
N GLY A 100 -9.77 -0.82 -0.10
CA GLY A 100 -10.90 -0.01 -0.53
C GLY A 100 -12.08 -0.04 0.45
N LEU A 101 -12.34 -1.20 1.06
CA LEU A 101 -13.34 -1.35 2.12
C LEU A 101 -12.88 -0.69 3.43
N VAL A 102 -11.61 -0.91 3.81
CA VAL A 102 -11.01 -0.32 5.02
C VAL A 102 -11.11 1.20 4.99
N VAL A 103 -10.67 1.84 3.89
CA VAL A 103 -10.75 3.30 3.73
C VAL A 103 -12.20 3.80 3.77
N GLY A 104 -13.15 3.01 3.23
CA GLY A 104 -14.58 3.33 3.32
C GLY A 104 -15.13 3.32 4.73
N ALA A 105 -14.55 2.50 5.62
CA ALA A 105 -14.95 2.36 7.01
C ALA A 105 -14.28 3.38 7.96
N LEU A 106 -13.18 4.01 7.56
CA LEU A 106 -12.43 4.96 8.39
C LEU A 106 -13.28 6.07 9.07
N PRO A 107 -14.28 6.69 8.42
CA PRO A 107 -15.14 7.68 9.08
C PRO A 107 -15.90 7.14 10.30
N ALA A 108 -16.19 5.83 10.35
CA ALA A 108 -16.83 5.21 11.51
C ALA A 108 -15.83 4.87 12.63
N MET A 109 -14.52 4.91 12.34
CA MET A 109 -13.46 4.50 13.26
C MET A 109 -12.80 5.69 13.96
N HIS A 110 -12.91 6.91 13.43
CA HIS A 110 -12.25 8.08 14.01
C HIS A 110 -13.03 9.39 13.83
N PRO A 111 -13.29 10.15 14.90
CA PRO A 111 -14.12 11.36 14.85
C PRO A 111 -13.53 12.48 13.99
N GLU A 112 -12.21 12.55 13.82
CA GLU A 112 -11.59 13.55 12.91
C GLU A 112 -11.93 13.33 11.43
N ILE A 113 -12.55 12.20 11.10
CA ILE A 113 -13.17 11.94 9.81
C ILE A 113 -14.69 11.90 10.06
N PRO A 114 -15.44 13.00 9.80
CA PRO A 114 -15.21 13.98 8.74
C PRO A 114 -14.72 15.37 9.17
N GLU A 115 -14.51 15.63 10.47
CA GLU A 115 -14.31 17.00 10.97
C GLU A 115 -13.10 17.74 10.37
N ARG A 116 -11.99 17.03 10.12
CA ARG A 116 -10.75 17.61 9.59
C ARG A 116 -10.28 16.96 8.29
N ILE A 117 -10.62 15.69 8.08
CA ILE A 117 -10.32 14.96 6.85
C ILE A 117 -11.67 14.62 6.20
N PRO A 118 -11.94 15.11 4.97
CA PRO A 118 -13.18 14.80 4.28
C PRO A 118 -13.36 13.28 4.15
N PRO A 119 -14.59 12.76 4.23
CA PRO A 119 -14.80 11.31 4.14
C PRO A 119 -14.37 10.80 2.77
N GLN A 120 -13.45 9.84 2.75
CA GLN A 120 -12.85 9.26 1.54
C GLN A 120 -13.87 8.45 0.74
N GLY A 121 -14.77 7.74 1.43
CA GLY A 121 -15.64 6.73 0.84
C GLY A 121 -14.86 5.48 0.40
N ALA A 122 -15.58 4.40 0.11
CA ALA A 122 -14.95 3.18 -0.34
C ALA A 122 -14.15 3.44 -1.63
N TYR A 123 -12.91 2.93 -1.68
CA TYR A 123 -12.00 3.13 -2.80
C TYR A 123 -11.72 4.60 -3.16
N TYR A 124 -11.86 5.53 -2.20
CA TYR A 124 -11.74 6.99 -2.41
C TYR A 124 -12.78 7.60 -3.36
N LYS A 125 -13.92 6.94 -3.59
CA LYS A 125 -14.94 7.41 -4.54
C LYS A 125 -15.52 8.81 -4.23
N LYS A 126 -15.41 9.31 -3.00
CA LYS A 126 -15.87 10.68 -2.66
C LYS A 126 -14.86 11.77 -3.03
N TYR A 127 -13.62 11.41 -3.38
CA TYR A 127 -12.56 12.38 -3.72
C TYR A 127 -12.45 12.68 -5.22
N GLY A 128 -12.82 11.71 -6.05
CA GLY A 128 -12.87 11.86 -7.51
C GLY A 128 -12.26 10.67 -8.24
N ALA A 129 -12.38 10.67 -9.58
CA ALA A 129 -11.87 9.58 -10.41
C ALA A 129 -10.34 9.44 -10.36
N LEU A 130 -9.62 10.56 -10.26
CA LEU A 130 -8.16 10.57 -10.20
C LEU A 130 -7.64 9.86 -8.93
N ASP A 131 -8.27 10.12 -7.78
CA ASP A 131 -7.98 9.42 -6.52
C ASP A 131 -8.28 7.92 -6.66
N VAL A 132 -9.43 7.52 -7.21
CA VAL A 132 -9.76 6.10 -7.41
C VAL A 132 -8.69 5.39 -8.26
N VAL A 133 -8.26 6.01 -9.36
CA VAL A 133 -7.24 5.46 -10.26
C VAL A 133 -5.88 5.40 -9.57
N SER A 134 -5.50 6.45 -8.83
CA SER A 134 -4.22 6.50 -8.12
C SER A 134 -4.16 5.45 -7.01
N PHE A 135 -5.26 5.25 -6.29
CA PHE A 135 -5.42 4.20 -5.29
C PHE A 135 -5.25 2.80 -5.92
N MET A 136 -5.98 2.51 -6.99
CA MET A 136 -5.87 1.22 -7.68
C MET A 136 -4.46 0.98 -8.20
N THR A 137 -3.90 1.96 -8.92
CA THR A 137 -2.59 1.85 -9.54
C THR A 137 -1.50 1.66 -8.49
N GLY A 138 -1.57 2.39 -7.38
CA GLY A 138 -0.64 2.23 -6.26
C GLY A 138 -0.61 0.80 -5.73
N HIS A 139 -1.77 0.22 -5.42
CA HIS A 139 -1.85 -1.13 -4.84
C HIS A 139 -1.45 -2.24 -5.81
N LEU A 140 -1.78 -2.10 -7.10
CA LEU A 140 -1.32 -3.06 -8.11
C LEU A 140 0.21 -2.96 -8.29
N THR A 141 0.75 -1.74 -8.32
CA THR A 141 2.18 -1.49 -8.39
C THR A 141 2.90 -2.08 -7.18
N PHE A 142 2.39 -1.84 -5.97
CA PHE A 142 2.89 -2.44 -4.75
C PHE A 142 2.98 -3.96 -4.86
N GLY A 143 1.89 -4.62 -5.28
CA GLY A 143 1.89 -6.07 -5.37
C GLY A 143 2.90 -6.62 -6.36
N VAL A 144 2.97 -6.03 -7.57
CA VAL A 144 3.97 -6.38 -8.59
C VAL A 144 5.39 -6.22 -8.03
N LEU A 145 5.68 -5.09 -7.40
CA LEU A 145 7.00 -4.78 -6.85
C LEU A 145 7.38 -5.68 -5.68
N VAL A 146 6.43 -6.05 -4.79
CA VAL A 146 6.67 -7.03 -3.73
C VAL A 146 7.10 -8.37 -4.35
N GLY A 147 6.39 -8.84 -5.39
CA GLY A 147 6.75 -10.08 -6.10
C GLY A 147 8.17 -10.02 -6.69
N ILE A 148 8.49 -8.92 -7.39
CA ILE A 148 9.80 -8.73 -8.02
C ILE A 148 10.93 -8.63 -6.99
N PHE A 149 10.78 -7.77 -5.98
CA PHE A 149 11.82 -7.56 -4.97
C PHE A 149 12.01 -8.80 -4.10
N TYR A 150 10.93 -9.50 -3.75
CA TYR A 150 11.04 -10.73 -2.99
C TYR A 150 11.79 -11.81 -3.79
N ALA A 151 11.48 -11.99 -5.08
CA ALA A 151 12.21 -12.90 -5.97
C ALA A 151 13.71 -12.54 -6.07
N TYR A 152 13.99 -11.27 -6.32
CA TYR A 152 15.36 -10.75 -6.42
C TYR A 152 16.17 -11.00 -5.15
N LEU A 153 15.58 -10.74 -3.98
CA LEU A 153 16.25 -10.87 -2.69
C LEU A 153 16.40 -12.32 -2.20
N THR A 154 15.63 -13.27 -2.74
CA THR A 154 15.62 -14.67 -2.27
C THR A 154 16.42 -15.64 -3.11
N GLY A 155 16.77 -15.30 -4.36
CA GLY A 155 17.51 -16.25 -5.21
C GLY A 155 17.77 -15.84 -6.66
N GLY A 156 17.25 -14.70 -7.13
CA GLY A 156 17.60 -14.13 -8.44
C GLY A 156 16.39 -13.68 -9.26
N LEU A 157 16.61 -12.70 -10.15
CA LEU A 157 15.56 -12.05 -10.95
C LEU A 157 14.82 -13.01 -11.89
N GLN A 158 15.32 -14.23 -12.12
CA GLN A 158 14.70 -15.23 -12.99
C GLN A 158 13.34 -15.70 -12.46
N ALA A 159 13.18 -15.83 -11.14
CA ALA A 159 11.89 -16.18 -10.54
C ALA A 159 10.88 -15.00 -10.58
N ALA A 160 11.38 -13.79 -10.87
CA ALA A 160 10.55 -12.60 -10.90
C ALA A 160 9.63 -12.57 -12.12
N PHE A 161 10.00 -13.18 -13.25
CA PHE A 161 9.31 -13.11 -14.56
C PHE A 161 8.96 -14.49 -15.09
#